data_AF-A0A2S7L1E2-F1
#
_entry.id   AF-A0A2S7L1E2-F1
#
_cell.length_a   1.000
_cell.length_b   1.000
_cell.length_c   1.000
_cell.angle_alpha   90.00
_cell.angle_beta   90.00
_cell.angle_gamma   90.00
#
_symmetry.space_group_name_H-M   'P 1'
#
loop_
_entity.id
_entity.type
_entity.pdbx_description
1 polymer ?
#
loop_
_entity_poly.entity_id
_entity_poly.type
_entity_poly.pdbx_seq_one_letter_code
_entity_poly.pdbx_strand_id
1 'polypeptide(L)'
;MIASIFLKNNETRAHKNKREKIIIANFVSAVKQDITLDLNSSKEINNTVPEIKKFPFKLNQNDAIISYILKGKTKYFKVKSIKKGKSVFYPKAPKEKEIR
;
A
#
# COMPACT_ATOMS: atom_id res chain seq x y z
N MET A 1 19.27 4.51 1.77
CA MET A 1 18.08 4.46 2.67
C MET A 1 16.88 4.11 1.83
N ILE A 2 16.53 2.82 1.79
CA ILE A 2 15.22 2.37 1.31
C ILE A 2 14.42 2.10 2.58
N ALA A 3 13.25 2.72 2.70
CA ALA A 3 12.35 2.50 3.82
C ALA A 3 11.07 1.87 3.29
N SER A 4 10.55 0.85 3.96
CA SER A 4 9.22 0.31 3.66
C SER A 4 8.27 0.71 4.79
N ILE A 5 7.02 1.00 4.44
CA ILE A 5 5.99 1.35 5.42
C ILE A 5 4.93 0.27 5.41
N PHE A 6 4.59 -0.21 6.61
CA PHE A 6 3.62 -1.23 6.90
C PHE A 6 2.40 -0.57 7.57
N LEU A 7 1.23 -0.70 6.96
CA LEU A 7 -0.03 -0.10 7.44
C LEU A 7 -1.21 -0.97 7.03
N LYS A 8 -2.12 -1.28 7.97
CA LYS A 8 -3.39 -2.00 7.70
C LYS A 8 -3.22 -3.26 6.83
N ASN A 9 -2.28 -4.12 7.22
CA ASN A 9 -1.96 -5.37 6.53
C ASN A 9 -1.37 -5.21 5.11
N ASN A 10 -0.99 -3.99 4.73
CA ASN A 10 -0.32 -3.71 3.47
C ASN A 10 1.11 -3.21 3.73
N GLU A 11 1.99 -3.47 2.77
CA GLU A 11 3.35 -2.94 2.74
C GLU A 11 3.58 -2.18 1.42
N THR A 12 4.36 -1.11 1.47
CA THR A 12 4.77 -0.40 0.27
C THR A 12 6.15 0.22 0.45
N ARG A 13 6.85 0.43 -0.67
CA ARG A 13 8.14 1.12 -0.68
C ARG A 13 7.91 2.62 -0.52
N ALA A 14 8.61 3.21 0.43
CA ALA A 14 8.56 4.63 0.66
C ALA A 14 9.60 5.35 -0.20
N HIS A 15 9.21 6.49 -0.74
CA HIS A 15 10.05 7.34 -1.56
C HIS A 15 10.32 8.66 -0.82
N LYS A 16 11.55 9.14 -0.92
CA LYS A 16 11.95 10.41 -0.32
C LYS A 16 11.77 11.52 -1.34
N ASN A 17 11.07 12.59 -0.96
CA ASN A 17 11.11 13.82 -1.75
C ASN A 17 12.47 14.51 -1.51
N LYS A 18 13.16 14.93 -2.57
CA LYS A 18 14.47 15.61 -2.45
C LYS A 18 14.34 17.06 -1.96
N ARG A 19 13.20 17.70 -2.21
CA ARG A 19 12.98 19.13 -1.90
C ARG A 19 12.48 19.37 -0.48
N GLU A 20 11.72 18.42 0.05
CA GLU A 20 11.12 18.50 1.38
C GLU A 20 11.56 17.28 2.19
N LYS A 21 11.80 17.41 3.50
CA LYS A 21 12.18 16.28 4.39
C LYS A 21 10.99 15.34 4.64
N ILE A 22 10.33 14.89 3.57
CA ILE A 22 9.10 14.10 3.59
C ILE A 22 9.37 12.71 2.98
N ILE A 23 8.80 11.70 3.63
CA ILE A 23 8.78 10.31 3.18
C ILE A 23 7.33 10.00 2.78
N ILE A 24 7.12 9.58 1.53
CA ILE A 24 5.80 9.31 0.97
C ILE A 24 5.67 7.82 0.66
N ALA A 25 4.56 7.22 1.08
CA ALA A 25 4.19 5.84 0.79
C ALA A 25 2.77 5.80 0.25
N ASN A 26 2.59 5.17 -0.92
CA ASN A 26 1.29 5.01 -1.55
C ASN A 26 0.81 3.58 -1.35
N PHE A 27 -0.34 3.43 -0.69
CA PHE A 27 -0.99 2.14 -0.46
C PHE A 27 -2.10 1.96 -1.50
N VAL A 28 -2.04 0.87 -2.25
CA VAL A 28 -3.11 0.46 -3.16
C VAL A 28 -4.00 -0.50 -2.38
N SER A 29 -5.23 -0.09 -2.08
CA SER A 29 -6.16 -0.91 -1.28
C SER A 29 -6.83 -2.03 -2.08
N ALA A 30 -6.81 -1.98 -3.41
CA ALA A 30 -7.47 -2.96 -4.26
C ALA A 30 -6.50 -4.09 -4.62
N VAL A 31 -6.64 -5.24 -3.96
CA VAL A 31 -6.17 -6.50 -4.53
C VAL A 31 -7.12 -6.83 -5.67
N LYS A 32 -6.69 -6.64 -6.92
CA LYS A 32 -7.46 -7.11 -8.07
C LYS A 32 -7.37 -8.63 -8.09
N GLN A 33 -8.46 -9.28 -7.71
CA GLN A 33 -8.64 -10.71 -7.88
C GLN A 33 -9.08 -10.96 -9.32
N ASP A 34 -8.51 -11.98 -9.95
CA ASP A 34 -8.94 -12.40 -11.28
C ASP A 34 -10.14 -13.33 -11.09
N ILE A 35 -11.34 -12.73 -11.10
CA ILE A 35 -12.61 -13.45 -10.91
C ILE A 35 -13.23 -13.58 -12.29
N THR A 36 -13.50 -14.82 -12.71
CA THR A 36 -14.29 -15.05 -13.92
C THR A 36 -15.76 -15.08 -13.52
N LEU A 37 -16.52 -14.13 -14.04
CA LEU A 37 -17.97 -14.06 -13.82
C LEU A 37 -18.66 -14.87 -14.92
N ASP A 38 -19.31 -15.98 -14.56
CA ASP A 38 -20.04 -16.85 -15.49
C ASP A 38 -21.55 -16.75 -15.22
N LEU A 39 -22.36 -16.87 -16.27
CA LEU A 39 -23.83 -16.87 -16.17
C LEU A 39 -24.37 -18.06 -15.35
N ASN A 40 -23.63 -19.17 -15.31
CA ASN A 40 -23.99 -20.35 -14.54
C ASN A 40 -23.28 -20.36 -13.18
N SER A 41 -24.07 -20.23 -12.10
CA SER A 41 -23.59 -20.19 -10.71
C SER A 41 -22.70 -21.39 -10.33
N SER A 42 -22.93 -22.58 -10.90
CA SER A 42 -22.12 -23.77 -10.62
C SER A 42 -20.66 -23.65 -11.06
N LYS A 43 -20.36 -22.76 -12.04
CA LYS A 43 -18.99 -22.54 -12.52
C LYS A 43 -18.22 -21.53 -11.67
N GLU A 44 -18.88 -20.76 -10.83
CA GLU A 44 -18.22 -19.82 -9.91
C GLU A 44 -17.41 -20.52 -8.83
N ILE A 45 -17.73 -21.79 -8.52
CA ILE A 45 -17.03 -22.63 -7.54
C ILE A 45 -15.55 -22.84 -7.92
N ASN A 46 -15.22 -22.71 -9.22
CA ASN A 46 -13.85 -22.83 -9.70
C ASN A 46 -13.03 -21.54 -9.56
N ASN A 47 -13.63 -20.43 -9.10
CA ASN A 47 -12.87 -19.22 -8.80
C ASN A 47 -11.95 -19.47 -7.60
N THR A 48 -10.70 -19.00 -7.71
CA THR A 48 -9.70 -19.18 -6.65
C THR A 48 -10.06 -18.36 -5.41
N VAL A 49 -10.00 -18.99 -4.25
CA VAL A 49 -10.19 -18.31 -2.97
C VAL A 49 -9.01 -17.34 -2.76
N PRO A 50 -9.26 -16.08 -2.40
CA PRO A 50 -8.18 -15.12 -2.24
C PRO A 50 -7.22 -15.53 -1.14
N GLU A 51 -5.92 -15.51 -1.46
CA GLU A 51 -4.88 -15.81 -0.48
C GLU A 51 -4.84 -14.74 0.62
N ILE A 52 -5.07 -15.17 1.85
CA ILE A 52 -4.88 -14.32 3.02
C ILE A 52 -3.38 -14.26 3.31
N LYS A 53 -2.72 -13.21 2.81
CA LYS A 53 -1.29 -12.97 3.11
C LYS A 53 -1.11 -12.83 4.62
N LYS A 54 -0.26 -13.69 5.21
CA LYS A 54 0.13 -13.59 6.62
C LYS A 54 0.97 -12.34 6.83
N PHE A 55 0.37 -11.35 7.47
CA PHE A 55 1.05 -10.10 7.79
C PHE A 55 1.89 -10.27 9.07
N PRO A 56 3.19 -9.92 9.06
CA PRO A 56 4.11 -10.28 10.15
C PRO A 56 3.95 -9.45 11.43
N PHE A 57 3.08 -8.43 11.43
CA PHE A 57 2.90 -7.53 12.57
C PHE A 57 1.45 -7.46 13.01
N LYS A 58 1.20 -7.54 14.33
CA LYS A 58 -0.13 -7.23 14.87
C LYS A 58 -0.26 -5.71 15.04
N LEU A 59 -0.89 -5.04 14.08
CA LEU A 59 -1.12 -3.59 14.09
C LEU A 59 -2.59 -3.26 14.34
N ASN A 60 -2.83 -2.24 15.16
CA ASN A 60 -4.15 -1.64 15.28
C ASN A 60 -4.44 -0.80 14.03
N GLN A 61 -5.71 -0.45 13.82
CA GLN A 61 -6.18 0.25 12.61
C GLN A 61 -5.48 1.60 12.34
N ASN A 62 -4.93 2.23 13.38
CA ASN A 62 -4.23 3.52 13.35
C ASN A 62 -2.74 3.40 13.72
N ASP A 63 -2.19 2.19 13.73
CA ASP A 63 -0.76 1.97 13.93
C ASP A 63 -0.04 1.72 12.60
N ALA A 64 1.21 2.14 12.49
CA ALA A 64 2.09 1.82 11.36
C ALA A 64 3.47 1.38 11.84
N ILE A 65 4.18 0.64 11.00
CA ILE A 65 5.60 0.35 11.18
C ILE A 65 6.39 0.90 10.00
N ILE A 66 7.50 1.57 10.30
CA ILE A 66 8.47 2.03 9.32
C ILE A 66 9.69 1.12 9.45
N SER A 67 10.04 0.40 8.40
CA SER A 67 11.32 -0.30 8.32
C SER A 67 12.36 0.57 7.62
N TYR A 68 13.60 0.52 8.11
CA TYR A 68 14.72 1.24 7.52
C TYR A 68 16.03 0.50 7.79
N ILE A 69 17.00 0.67 6.88
CA ILE A 69 18.34 0.10 7.03
C ILE A 69 19.25 1.15 7.67
N LEU A 70 19.82 0.81 8.82
CA LEU A 70 20.82 1.63 9.52
C LEU A 70 22.07 0.78 9.78
N LYS A 71 23.21 1.20 9.22
CA LYS A 71 24.50 0.50 9.36
C LYS A 71 24.40 -0.99 8.97
N GLY A 72 23.73 -1.29 7.85
CA GLY A 72 23.55 -2.66 7.34
C GLY A 72 22.51 -3.51 8.10
N LYS A 73 21.90 -3.01 9.17
CA LYS A 73 20.86 -3.73 9.92
C LYS A 73 19.48 -3.13 9.65
N THR A 74 18.49 -3.99 9.41
CA THR A 74 17.08 -3.59 9.32
C THR A 74 16.55 -3.26 10.70
N LYS A 75 16.02 -2.06 10.86
CA LYS A 75 15.35 -1.58 12.07
C LYS A 75 13.90 -1.29 11.77
N TYR A 76 13.06 -1.38 12.81
CA TYR A 76 11.63 -1.11 12.74
C TYR A 76 11.27 -0.04 13.75
N PHE A 77 10.45 0.92 13.35
CA PHE A 77 9.92 1.95 14.22
C PHE A 77 8.40 1.92 14.18
N LYS A 78 7.76 1.79 15.35
CA LYS A 78 6.29 1.75 15.46
C LYS A 78 5.75 3.16 15.71
N VAL A 79 4.83 3.57 14.85
CA VAL A 79 4.03 4.79 15.00
C VAL A 79 2.66 4.40 15.52
N LYS A 80 2.24 4.98 16.65
CA LYS A 80 0.94 4.73 17.26
C LYS A 80 -0.02 5.90 17.00
N SER A 81 -1.31 5.61 16.97
CA SER A 81 -2.40 6.61 16.96
C SER A 81 -2.28 7.66 15.85
N ILE A 82 -2.08 7.22 14.61
CA ILE A 82 -2.03 8.08 13.44
C ILE A 82 -3.39 8.74 13.24
N LYS A 83 -3.38 10.06 13.08
CA LYS A 83 -4.57 10.88 12.80
C LYS A 83 -4.70 11.09 11.29
N LYS A 84 -5.94 11.04 10.80
CA LYS A 84 -6.25 11.37 9.40
C LYS A 84 -6.05 12.88 9.20
N GLY A 85 -5.14 13.25 8.29
CA GLY A 85 -4.94 14.64 7.86
C GLY A 85 -6.07 15.13 6.95
N LYS A 86 -5.98 16.39 6.51
CA LYS A 86 -6.88 16.94 5.49
C LYS A 86 -6.71 16.17 4.18
N SER A 87 -7.83 15.86 3.53
CA SER A 87 -7.79 15.24 2.19
C SER A 87 -7.21 16.25 1.21
N VAL A 88 -6.13 15.87 0.52
CA VAL A 88 -5.53 16.68 -0.53
C VAL A 88 -5.99 16.08 -1.86
N PHE A 89 -6.72 16.85 -2.66
CA PHE A 89 -7.17 16.40 -3.97
C PHE A 89 -6.01 16.53 -4.96
N TYR A 90 -5.45 15.41 -5.40
CA TYR A 90 -4.43 15.42 -6.44
C TYR A 90 -5.10 15.55 -7.81
N PRO A 91 -4.70 16.52 -8.65
CA PRO A 91 -5.24 16.62 -10.00
C PRO A 91 -4.88 15.37 -10.80
N LYS A 92 -5.78 14.95 -11.70
CA LYS A 92 -5.52 13.85 -12.64
C LYS A 92 -4.24 14.13 -13.43
N ALA A 93 -3.44 13.09 -13.68
CA ALA A 93 -2.26 13.20 -14.55
C ALA A 93 -2.67 13.85 -15.88
N PRO A 94 -1.88 14.81 -16.42
CA PRO A 94 -2.14 15.40 -17.71
C PRO A 94 -2.26 14.28 -18.75
N LYS A 95 -3.31 14.30 -19.58
CA LYS A 95 -3.40 13.41 -20.73
C LYS A 95 -2.24 13.75 -21.66
N GLU A 96 -1.48 12.75 -22.08
CA GLU A 96 -0.47 12.90 -23.12
C GLU A 96 -1.14 13.50 -24.36
N LYS A 97 -0.58 14.58 -24.89
CA LYS A 97 -1.15 15.25 -26.07
C LYS A 97 -1.07 14.25 -27.22
N GLU A 98 -2.22 13.82 -27.75
CA GLU A 98 -2.28 13.13 -29.04
C GLU A 98 -1.61 14.04 -30.06
N ILE A 99 -0.45 13.59 -30.56
CA ILE A 99 0.22 14.20 -31.70
C ILE A 99 -0.64 13.84 -32.91
N ARG A 100 -1.35 14.83 -33.46
CA ARG A 100 -2.10 14.72 -34.72
C ARG A 100 -1.19 15.05 -35.89
#